data_AF-A0AAE0DSR0-F1
#
_entry.id   AF-A0AAE0DSR0-F1
#
_cell.length_a   1.000
_cell.length_b   1.000
_cell.length_c   1.000
_cell.angle_alpha   90.00
_cell.angle_beta   90.00
_cell.angle_gamma   90.00
#
_symmetry.space_group_name_H-M   'P 1'
#
loop_
_entity.id
_entity.type
_entity.pdbx_description
1 polymer ?
#
loop_
_entity_poly.entity_id
_entity_poly.type
_entity_poly.pdbx_seq_one_letter_code
_entity_poly.pdbx_strand_id
1 'polypeptide(L)'
;MEDTISLKSVFLACALFHFLVPSLAQTCKSYVFLNQNIYRSCNDLESLNSFLHWNYNQPTNTVDIAYRHTKIAPQRWVAWAVNPSRKGMVGSQALVAYQNADGISSAYTSPVTSYNTILEKGDLSFQVEKISAEFANNEMIIYAKFVLPKNVTRVNHVWQDGPVNEDYSLGRHALDADNLRSNGVVDFLSGQVVTTKGGSSHLSLKKAHGGINMISWGILLPMGILIVRLRYTKERENPSSFYAFYAHVICQSLGYTAGIVGAAIGFYLGVKSHGIQYDAHKSIGIVLFVLGLNQVLALYLRPGVDHNLRKQWKIYHLGIGYFCTSWYITKNSFAET
;
A
#
# COMPACT_ATOMS: atom_id res chain seq x y z
N MET A 1 31.17 4.36 -47.66
CA MET A 1 29.97 3.74 -47.09
C MET A 1 30.30 3.48 -45.64
N GLU A 2 30.27 4.55 -44.84
CA GLU A 2 30.66 4.51 -43.42
C GLU A 2 29.38 4.48 -42.60
N ASP A 3 29.12 3.32 -42.00
CA ASP A 3 27.99 3.09 -41.12
C ASP A 3 28.16 3.91 -39.84
N THR A 4 27.53 5.08 -39.83
CA THR A 4 27.43 5.94 -38.65
C THR A 4 26.39 5.34 -37.72
N ILE A 5 26.84 4.47 -36.82
CA ILE A 5 26.05 4.01 -35.68
C ILE A 5 25.73 5.24 -34.83
N SER A 6 24.47 5.68 -34.86
CA SER A 6 23.99 6.83 -34.10
C SER A 6 24.25 6.64 -32.61
N LEU A 7 24.83 7.66 -31.96
CA LEU A 7 25.08 7.71 -30.51
C LEU A 7 23.79 7.43 -29.70
N LYS A 8 22.61 7.73 -30.27
CA LYS A 8 21.30 7.40 -29.67
C LYS A 8 21.01 5.89 -29.60
N SER A 9 21.53 5.12 -30.56
CA SER A 9 21.40 3.66 -30.62
C SER A 9 22.24 2.96 -29.55
N VAL A 10 23.40 3.53 -29.21
CA VAL A 10 24.29 3.02 -28.14
C VAL A 10 23.70 3.29 -26.75
N PHE A 11 23.11 4.47 -26.52
CA PHE A 11 22.40 4.77 -25.27
C PHE A 11 21.15 3.91 -25.05
N LEU A 12 20.42 3.58 -26.11
CA LEU A 12 19.24 2.71 -26.03
C LEU A 12 19.64 1.25 -25.73
N ALA A 13 20.76 0.77 -26.28
CA ALA A 13 21.31 -0.56 -25.99
C ALA A 13 21.88 -0.67 -24.57
N CYS A 14 22.55 0.38 -24.06
CA CYS A 14 23.04 0.41 -22.67
C CYS A 14 21.90 0.53 -21.64
N ALA A 15 20.80 1.23 -21.97
CA ALA A 15 19.61 1.28 -21.12
C ALA A 15 18.87 -0.06 -21.06
N LEU A 16 18.88 -0.84 -22.14
CA LEU A 16 18.29 -2.19 -22.20
C LEU A 16 19.13 -3.26 -21.48
N PHE A 17 20.46 -3.06 -21.36
CA PHE A 17 21.34 -3.97 -20.62
C PHE A 17 21.27 -3.83 -19.09
N HIS A 18 20.71 -2.74 -18.56
CA HIS A 18 20.51 -2.56 -17.11
C HIS A 18 19.25 -3.27 -16.57
N PHE A 19 18.41 -3.86 -17.43
CA PHE A 19 17.16 -4.52 -17.03
C PHE A 19 17.19 -6.05 -17.06
N LEU A 20 18.34 -6.69 -17.31
CA LEU A 20 18.45 -8.14 -17.43
C LEU A 20 19.63 -8.70 -16.64
N VAL A 21 19.68 -8.40 -15.35
CA VAL A 21 20.28 -9.35 -14.39
C VAL A 21 19.12 -9.84 -13.52
N PRO A 22 18.52 -11.01 -13.80
CA PRO A 22 17.77 -11.68 -12.77
C PRO A 22 18.76 -11.97 -11.64
N SER A 23 18.66 -11.23 -10.54
CA SER A 23 19.30 -11.68 -9.30
C SER A 23 18.74 -13.07 -9.04
N LEU A 24 19.61 -14.08 -8.95
CA LEU A 24 19.20 -15.42 -8.57
C LEU A 24 18.79 -15.39 -7.09
N ALA A 25 17.62 -14.83 -6.81
CA ALA A 25 17.07 -14.77 -5.46
C ALA A 25 16.72 -16.20 -5.08
N GLN A 26 17.41 -16.75 -4.09
CA GLN A 26 17.03 -18.05 -3.54
C GLN A 26 15.64 -17.93 -2.93
N THR A 27 14.72 -18.71 -3.48
CA THR A 27 13.42 -18.97 -2.84
C THR A 27 13.63 -19.72 -1.52
N CYS A 28 12.69 -19.64 -0.60
CA CYS A 28 12.76 -20.36 0.67
C CYS A 28 12.99 -21.87 0.46
N LYS A 29 12.44 -22.46 -0.60
CA LYS A 29 12.54 -23.91 -0.87
C LYS A 29 13.95 -24.37 -1.22
N SER A 30 14.78 -23.48 -1.75
CA SER A 30 16.13 -23.80 -2.22
C SER A 30 17.22 -23.47 -1.20
N TYR A 31 16.85 -22.95 -0.03
CA TYR A 31 17.83 -22.51 0.97
C TYR A 31 18.34 -23.67 1.81
N VAL A 32 19.65 -23.68 2.06
CA VAL A 32 20.33 -24.67 2.89
C VAL A 32 20.91 -23.97 4.10
N PHE A 33 20.47 -24.38 5.29
CA PHE A 33 20.94 -23.79 6.54
C PHE A 33 22.32 -24.33 6.93
N LEU A 34 23.19 -23.44 7.42
CA LEU A 34 24.56 -23.81 7.86
C LEU A 34 24.54 -24.75 9.07
N ASN A 35 23.55 -24.61 9.95
CA ASN A 35 23.33 -25.52 11.08
C ASN A 35 22.71 -26.87 10.68
N GLN A 36 22.56 -27.15 9.39
CA GLN A 36 21.99 -28.38 8.83
C GLN A 36 20.53 -28.67 9.25
N ASN A 37 19.81 -27.68 9.79
CA ASN A 37 18.39 -27.84 10.08
C ASN A 37 17.59 -27.96 8.77
N ILE A 38 16.65 -28.90 8.75
CA ILE A 38 15.76 -29.15 7.62
C ILE A 38 14.34 -28.75 8.02
N TYR A 39 13.75 -27.83 7.27
CA TYR A 39 12.37 -27.39 7.45
C TYR A 39 11.48 -27.92 6.32
N ARG A 40 10.39 -28.60 6.68
CA ARG A 40 9.45 -29.22 5.74
C ARG A 40 8.54 -28.20 5.06
N SER A 41 8.34 -27.05 5.71
CA SER A 41 7.48 -25.99 5.21
C SER A 41 8.24 -24.68 5.18
N CYS A 42 7.96 -23.86 4.16
CA CYS A 42 8.51 -22.52 4.08
C CYS A 42 7.60 -21.60 3.26
N ASN A 43 7.78 -20.29 3.42
CA ASN A 43 7.08 -19.27 2.69
C ASN A 43 7.98 -18.05 2.42
N ASP A 44 7.99 -17.59 1.18
CA ASP A 44 8.52 -16.29 0.78
C ASP A 44 7.49 -15.22 1.18
N LEU A 45 7.86 -14.30 2.07
CA LEU A 45 6.96 -13.27 2.57
C LEU A 45 6.89 -12.09 1.59
N GLU A 46 5.73 -11.45 1.47
CA GLU A 46 5.45 -10.44 0.42
C GLU A 46 6.27 -9.13 0.54
N SER A 47 6.98 -8.91 1.66
CA SER A 47 7.65 -7.63 1.95
C SER A 47 8.91 -7.84 2.77
N LEU A 48 9.83 -6.87 2.67
CA LEU A 48 11.10 -6.84 3.41
C LEU A 48 12.04 -8.03 3.10
N ASN A 49 12.09 -8.58 1.88
CA ASN A 49 12.98 -9.71 1.52
C ASN A 49 13.09 -10.80 2.60
N SER A 50 11.92 -11.21 3.13
CA SER A 50 11.81 -12.03 4.33
C SER A 50 11.23 -13.42 4.02
N PHE A 51 11.65 -14.41 4.80
CA PHE A 51 11.30 -15.81 4.57
C PHE A 51 11.00 -16.50 5.90
N LEU A 52 9.95 -17.28 5.95
CA LEU A 52 9.61 -18.08 7.14
C LEU A 52 9.73 -19.56 6.79
N HIS A 53 10.50 -20.29 7.59
CA HIS A 53 10.65 -21.75 7.51
C HIS A 53 10.17 -22.36 8.81
N TRP A 54 9.49 -23.51 8.74
CA TRP A 54 9.02 -24.17 9.96
C TRP A 54 8.83 -25.68 9.83
N ASN A 55 8.85 -26.33 10.99
CA ASN A 55 8.33 -27.67 11.23
C ASN A 55 7.30 -27.57 12.35
N TYR A 56 6.19 -28.32 12.23
CA TYR A 56 5.18 -28.43 13.27
C TYR A 56 5.13 -29.87 13.78
N ASN A 57 5.25 -30.03 15.10
CA ASN A 57 5.11 -31.30 15.79
C ASN A 57 3.78 -31.33 16.55
N GLN A 58 2.79 -32.01 15.96
CA GLN A 58 1.42 -32.06 16.47
C GLN A 58 1.31 -32.72 17.87
N PRO A 59 1.96 -33.86 18.17
CA PRO A 59 1.95 -34.45 19.52
C PRO A 59 2.37 -33.50 20.66
N THR A 60 3.40 -32.69 20.44
CA THR A 60 3.92 -31.75 21.46
C THR A 60 3.38 -30.33 21.30
N ASN A 61 2.62 -30.07 20.23
CA ASN A 61 2.18 -28.74 19.80
C ASN A 61 3.33 -27.73 19.66
N THR A 62 4.53 -28.19 19.32
CA THR A 62 5.72 -27.34 19.18
C THR A 62 5.94 -26.95 17.74
N VAL A 63 6.35 -25.71 17.53
CA VAL A 63 6.80 -25.18 16.24
C VAL A 63 8.29 -24.89 16.35
N ASP A 64 9.07 -25.45 15.43
CA ASP A 64 10.44 -25.06 15.18
C ASP A 64 10.45 -24.13 13.97
N ILE A 65 10.99 -22.92 14.09
CA ILE A 65 11.07 -21.94 13.01
C ILE A 65 12.49 -21.49 12.72
N ALA A 66 12.70 -21.09 11.47
CA ALA A 66 13.73 -20.14 11.09
C ALA A 66 13.10 -18.98 10.32
N TYR A 67 13.13 -17.78 10.89
CA TYR A 67 12.77 -16.55 10.19
C TYR A 67 14.03 -15.90 9.63
N ARG A 68 14.07 -15.70 8.32
CA ARG A 68 15.22 -15.14 7.61
C ARG A 68 14.85 -13.77 7.05
N HIS A 69 15.76 -12.83 7.18
CA HIS A 69 15.64 -11.50 6.61
C HIS A 69 16.95 -11.10 5.94
N THR A 70 16.89 -10.86 4.63
CA THR A 70 18.08 -10.66 3.77
C THR A 70 18.21 -9.20 3.35
N LYS A 71 19.41 -8.84 2.84
CA LYS A 71 19.75 -7.47 2.42
C LYS A 71 19.65 -6.45 3.56
N ILE A 72 20.07 -6.88 4.74
CA ILE A 72 20.04 -6.07 5.96
C ILE A 72 21.45 -5.69 6.40
N ALA A 73 21.62 -4.43 6.81
CA ALA A 73 22.88 -3.92 7.35
C ALA A 73 23.12 -4.42 8.79
N PRO A 74 24.38 -4.51 9.24
CA PRO A 74 24.70 -5.02 10.59
C PRO A 74 24.08 -4.22 11.74
N GLN A 75 23.96 -2.89 11.61
CA GLN A 75 23.39 -1.99 12.61
C GLN A 75 21.84 -1.93 12.55
N ARG A 76 21.21 -3.09 12.35
CA ARG A 76 19.75 -3.19 12.29
C ARG A 76 19.27 -4.38 13.12
N TRP A 77 18.12 -4.18 13.77
CA TRP A 77 17.40 -5.24 14.43
C TRP A 77 16.35 -5.81 13.50
N VAL A 78 15.98 -7.05 13.75
CA VAL A 78 14.96 -7.80 13.03
C VAL A 78 14.03 -8.43 14.03
N ALA A 79 12.73 -8.43 13.72
CA ALA A 79 11.75 -9.11 14.53
C ALA A 79 10.74 -9.88 13.69
N TRP A 80 10.41 -11.08 14.14
CA TRP A 80 9.22 -11.82 13.72
C TRP A 80 8.35 -12.06 14.95
N ALA A 81 7.04 -11.85 14.82
CA ALA A 81 6.14 -11.88 15.96
C ALA A 81 4.81 -12.56 15.66
N VAL A 82 4.24 -13.19 16.68
CA VAL A 82 2.88 -13.75 16.66
C VAL A 82 1.93 -12.80 17.36
N ASN A 83 0.80 -12.47 16.75
CA ASN A 83 -0.29 -11.75 17.40
C ASN A 83 -1.51 -12.67 17.55
N PRO A 84 -1.76 -13.21 18.76
CA PRO A 84 -2.86 -14.15 18.97
C PRO A 84 -4.23 -13.49 18.95
N SER A 85 -4.30 -12.18 19.19
CA SER A 85 -5.58 -11.47 19.43
C SER A 85 -6.05 -10.64 18.24
N ARG A 86 -5.14 -10.06 17.46
CA ARG A 86 -5.46 -9.09 16.40
C ARG A 86 -4.52 -9.22 15.21
N LYS A 87 -4.88 -8.59 14.10
CA LYS A 87 -3.98 -8.34 12.98
C LYS A 87 -3.23 -7.03 13.23
N GLY A 88 -1.90 -7.03 13.08
CA GLY A 88 -1.06 -5.85 13.23
C GLY A 88 -0.11 -5.89 14.44
N MET A 89 0.58 -4.78 14.68
CA MET A 89 1.71 -4.68 15.61
C MET A 89 1.31 -4.77 17.09
N VAL A 90 0.24 -4.10 17.51
CA VAL A 90 -0.11 -4.00 18.93
C VAL A 90 -0.76 -5.28 19.45
N GLY A 91 -0.17 -5.88 20.48
CA GLY A 91 -0.50 -7.20 21.00
C GLY A 91 0.37 -8.31 20.41
N SER A 92 1.34 -7.98 19.57
CA SER A 92 2.30 -8.95 19.04
C SER A 92 3.28 -9.39 20.11
N GLN A 93 3.74 -10.62 19.97
CA GLN A 93 4.68 -11.29 20.85
C GLN A 93 5.88 -11.68 20.01
N ALA A 94 6.94 -10.88 20.13
CA ALA A 94 8.04 -10.82 19.19
C ALA A 94 9.22 -11.68 19.60
N LEU A 95 9.86 -12.26 18.61
CA LEU A 95 11.20 -12.81 18.65
C LEU A 95 12.09 -11.77 17.97
N VAL A 96 12.97 -11.15 18.74
CA VAL A 96 13.81 -10.03 18.31
C VAL A 96 15.24 -10.51 18.21
N ALA A 97 15.94 -10.08 17.17
CA ALA A 97 17.36 -10.31 17.00
C ALA A 97 18.08 -9.05 16.51
N TYR A 98 19.33 -8.89 16.92
CA TYR A 98 20.24 -7.87 16.44
C TYR A 98 21.69 -8.28 16.73
N GLN A 99 22.65 -7.60 16.10
CA GLN A 99 24.07 -7.82 16.36
C GLN A 99 24.58 -6.84 17.44
N ASN A 100 25.20 -7.36 18.49
CA ASN A 100 25.84 -6.56 19.53
C ASN A 100 27.12 -5.88 19.03
N ALA A 101 27.66 -4.96 19.84
CA ALA A 101 28.96 -4.32 19.64
C ALA A 101 30.08 -5.29 19.25
N ASP A 102 30.10 -6.44 19.92
CA ASP A 102 31.13 -7.47 19.78
C ASP A 102 30.95 -8.34 18.51
N GLY A 103 29.97 -8.03 17.65
CA GLY A 103 29.64 -8.82 16.47
C GLY A 103 28.81 -10.08 16.77
N ILE A 104 28.51 -10.35 18.04
CA ILE A 104 27.70 -11.50 18.46
C ILE A 104 26.22 -11.19 18.25
N SER A 105 25.51 -12.10 17.58
CA SER A 105 24.05 -11.98 17.39
C SER A 105 23.31 -12.34 18.69
N SER A 106 22.48 -11.43 19.17
CA SER A 106 21.58 -11.67 20.30
C SER A 106 20.18 -11.95 19.80
N ALA A 107 19.46 -12.82 20.52
CA ALA A 107 18.05 -13.06 20.28
C ALA A 107 17.28 -13.23 21.59
N TYR A 108 16.09 -12.64 21.66
CA TYR A 108 15.26 -12.66 22.86
C TYR A 108 13.79 -12.41 22.52
N THR A 109 12.92 -12.61 23.51
CA THR A 109 11.48 -12.40 23.38
C THR A 109 11.07 -11.00 23.86
N SER A 110 10.08 -10.39 23.21
CA SER A 110 9.56 -9.08 23.59
C SER A 110 8.05 -8.97 23.39
N PRO A 111 7.26 -8.64 24.44
CA PRO A 111 5.85 -8.32 24.30
C PRO A 111 5.65 -6.90 23.75
N VAL A 112 4.96 -6.77 22.62
CA VAL A 112 4.68 -5.48 21.96
C VAL A 112 3.28 -5.02 22.32
N THR A 113 3.16 -4.18 23.35
CA THR A 113 1.87 -3.69 23.87
C THR A 113 1.47 -2.32 23.35
N SER A 114 2.37 -1.59 22.68
CA SER A 114 2.10 -0.26 22.11
C SER A 114 2.98 0.06 20.90
N TYR A 115 2.64 1.13 20.16
CA TYR A 115 3.44 1.67 19.06
C TYR A 115 4.73 2.41 19.51
N ASN A 116 4.88 2.64 20.81
CA ASN A 116 6.07 3.26 21.42
C ASN A 116 6.96 2.21 22.08
N THR A 117 6.86 0.95 21.67
CA THR A 117 7.74 -0.12 22.16
C THR A 117 9.19 0.20 21.82
N ILE A 118 10.08 -0.12 22.77
CA ILE A 118 11.53 -0.16 22.58
C ILE A 118 12.03 -1.61 22.40
N LEU A 119 11.10 -2.54 22.13
CA LEU A 119 11.37 -3.98 22.05
C LEU A 119 12.08 -4.51 23.30
N GLU A 120 11.59 -4.10 24.47
CA GLU A 120 12.15 -4.52 25.76
C GLU A 120 12.01 -6.04 25.94
N LYS A 121 13.03 -6.67 26.52
CA LYS A 121 13.02 -8.11 26.81
C LYS A 121 11.91 -8.43 27.81
N GLY A 122 11.09 -9.43 27.50
CA GLY A 122 10.02 -9.86 28.37
C GLY A 122 9.41 -11.20 27.96
N ASP A 123 8.59 -11.73 28.86
CA ASP A 123 7.95 -13.03 28.67
C ASP A 123 6.78 -12.96 27.69
N LEU A 124 6.54 -14.06 27.00
CA LEU A 124 5.41 -14.25 26.09
C LEU A 124 4.34 -15.12 26.77
N SER A 125 3.10 -14.97 26.34
CA SER A 125 1.97 -15.82 26.74
C SER A 125 2.11 -17.28 26.32
N PHE A 126 3.08 -17.59 25.45
CA PHE A 126 3.40 -18.94 25.01
C PHE A 126 4.88 -19.23 25.31
N GLN A 127 5.17 -20.48 25.64
CA GLN A 127 6.51 -20.88 26.04
C GLN A 127 7.45 -20.91 24.83
N VAL A 128 8.56 -20.18 24.90
CA VAL A 128 9.68 -20.27 23.95
C VAL A 128 10.76 -21.13 24.59
N GLU A 129 10.94 -22.35 24.10
CA GLU A 129 11.91 -23.32 24.61
C GLU A 129 13.34 -22.95 24.22
N LYS A 130 13.52 -22.44 23.00
CA LYS A 130 14.81 -22.05 22.44
C LYS A 130 14.65 -20.83 21.56
N ILE A 131 15.63 -19.93 21.64
CA ILE A 131 15.78 -18.81 20.72
C ILE A 131 17.27 -18.54 20.51
N SER A 132 17.65 -18.34 19.25
CA SER A 132 18.99 -17.90 18.89
C SER A 132 18.92 -17.11 17.59
N ALA A 133 19.98 -16.37 17.28
CA ALA A 133 20.10 -15.71 16.00
C ALA A 133 21.51 -15.84 15.44
N GLU A 134 21.62 -15.72 14.14
CA GLU A 134 22.88 -15.55 13.43
C GLU A 134 22.78 -14.41 12.43
N PHE A 135 23.88 -13.70 12.27
CA PHE A 135 24.05 -12.69 11.26
C PHE A 135 25.28 -13.03 10.41
N ALA A 136 25.07 -13.24 9.12
CA ALA A 136 26.12 -13.51 8.16
C ALA A 136 25.67 -13.05 6.76
N ASN A 137 26.61 -12.60 5.92
CA ASN A 137 26.31 -12.24 4.53
C ASN A 137 25.16 -11.22 4.34
N ASN A 138 25.05 -10.22 5.22
CA ASN A 138 23.95 -9.23 5.23
C ASN A 138 22.56 -9.89 5.35
N GLU A 139 22.51 -10.99 6.08
CA GLU A 139 21.31 -11.74 6.39
C GLU A 139 21.25 -12.01 7.89
N MET A 140 20.09 -11.78 8.49
CA MET A 140 19.78 -12.15 9.86
C MET A 140 18.79 -13.32 9.87
N ILE A 141 19.10 -14.35 10.64
CA ILE A 141 18.23 -15.51 10.82
C ILE A 141 17.92 -15.68 12.30
N ILE A 142 16.63 -15.72 12.63
CA ILE A 142 16.13 -16.00 13.97
C ILE A 142 15.67 -17.45 14.00
N TYR A 143 16.28 -18.26 14.85
CA TYR A 143 15.84 -19.61 15.15
C TYR A 143 15.04 -19.61 16.43
N ALA A 144 13.89 -20.28 16.44
CA ALA A 144 13.14 -20.45 17.67
C ALA A 144 12.35 -21.75 17.69
N LYS A 145 12.17 -22.28 18.90
CA LYS A 145 11.28 -23.38 19.19
C LYS A 145 10.30 -22.95 20.27
N PHE A 146 9.00 -23.04 19.99
CA PHE A 146 7.97 -22.60 20.92
C PHE A 146 6.74 -23.49 20.89
N VAL A 147 6.00 -23.49 22.00
CA VAL A 147 4.78 -24.27 22.18
C VAL A 147 3.58 -23.41 21.80
N LEU A 148 2.78 -23.83 20.83
CA LEU A 148 1.52 -23.15 20.53
C LEU A 148 0.48 -23.44 21.64
N PRO A 149 -0.45 -22.52 21.90
CA PRO A 149 -1.63 -22.83 22.70
C PRO A 149 -2.41 -24.02 22.10
N LYS A 150 -3.04 -24.83 22.95
CA LYS A 150 -3.83 -26.00 22.51
C LYS A 150 -4.90 -25.58 21.50
N ASN A 151 -5.09 -26.40 20.46
CA ASN A 151 -6.07 -26.18 19.38
C ASN A 151 -5.85 -24.91 18.53
N VAL A 152 -4.68 -24.28 18.62
CA VAL A 152 -4.30 -23.15 17.77
C VAL A 152 -3.20 -23.59 16.81
N THR A 153 -3.52 -23.69 15.53
CA THR A 153 -2.52 -23.93 14.45
C THR A 153 -2.35 -22.73 13.54
N ARG A 154 -3.35 -21.85 13.51
CA ARG A 154 -3.40 -20.65 12.68
C ARG A 154 -3.23 -19.40 13.52
N VAL A 155 -2.22 -18.59 13.22
CA VAL A 155 -1.89 -17.38 13.96
C VAL A 155 -1.67 -16.20 13.03
N ASN A 156 -2.01 -14.99 13.49
CA ASN A 156 -1.55 -13.78 12.81
C ASN A 156 -0.07 -13.58 13.13
N HIS A 157 0.70 -13.18 12.14
CA HIS A 157 2.10 -12.81 12.35
C HIS A 157 2.40 -11.42 11.77
N VAL A 158 3.47 -10.82 12.25
CA VAL A 158 4.05 -9.59 11.71
C VAL A 158 5.56 -9.72 11.70
N TRP A 159 6.22 -9.00 10.79
CA TRP A 159 7.67 -8.95 10.75
C TRP A 159 8.13 -7.53 10.44
N GLN A 160 9.27 -7.13 11.00
CA GLN A 160 9.83 -5.80 10.83
C GLN A 160 11.34 -5.83 10.98
N ASP A 161 11.98 -4.78 10.49
CA ASP A 161 13.36 -4.44 10.78
C ASP A 161 13.50 -2.94 11.07
N GLY A 162 14.51 -2.56 11.86
CA GLY A 162 14.73 -1.17 12.24
C GLY A 162 16.16 -0.89 12.65
N PRO A 163 16.51 0.38 12.88
CA PRO A 163 17.89 0.77 13.22
C PRO A 163 18.26 0.36 14.65
N VAL A 164 19.50 -0.08 14.83
CA VAL A 164 20.17 -0.11 16.14
C VAL A 164 20.94 1.20 16.28
N ASN A 165 20.65 1.96 17.31
CA ASN A 165 21.27 3.26 17.56
C ASN A 165 22.71 3.09 18.09
N GLU A 166 23.48 4.18 18.15
CA GLU A 166 24.87 4.17 18.64
C GLU A 166 24.99 3.70 20.10
N ASP A 167 23.95 3.94 20.90
CA ASP A 167 23.84 3.48 22.30
C ASP A 167 23.31 2.03 22.42
N TYR A 168 23.21 1.30 21.30
CA TYR A 168 22.63 -0.04 21.17
C TYR A 168 21.14 -0.15 21.52
N SER A 169 20.44 0.97 21.65
CA SER A 169 18.98 0.97 21.77
C SER A 169 18.32 0.63 20.42
N LEU A 170 17.19 -0.08 20.47
CA LEU A 170 16.45 -0.45 19.28
C LEU A 170 15.50 0.68 18.86
N GLY A 171 15.80 1.32 17.73
CA GLY A 171 15.01 2.42 17.19
C GLY A 171 13.74 1.95 16.49
N ARG A 172 12.81 2.89 16.25
CA ARG A 172 11.55 2.62 15.55
C ARG A 172 11.81 2.15 14.10
N HIS A 173 11.11 1.10 13.66
CA HIS A 173 11.13 0.67 12.25
C HIS A 173 10.53 1.72 11.31
N ALA A 174 10.88 1.67 10.03
CA ALA A 174 10.31 2.58 9.04
C ALA A 174 8.78 2.39 8.87
N LEU A 175 8.08 3.41 8.38
CA LEU A 175 6.64 3.36 8.10
C LEU A 175 6.35 3.26 6.61
N ASP A 176 7.29 2.68 5.85
CA ASP A 176 7.19 2.53 4.41
C ASP A 176 6.14 1.48 4.03
N ALA A 177 5.80 1.45 2.73
CA ALA A 177 4.79 0.53 2.21
C ALA A 177 5.10 -0.94 2.51
N ASP A 178 6.37 -1.33 2.54
CA ASP A 178 6.78 -2.70 2.85
C ASP A 178 6.59 -3.01 4.35
N ASN A 179 6.97 -2.10 5.24
CA ASN A 179 6.74 -2.25 6.68
C ASN A 179 5.24 -2.35 6.99
N LEU A 180 4.41 -1.49 6.38
CA LEU A 180 2.96 -1.51 6.59
C LEU A 180 2.30 -2.79 6.03
N ARG A 181 2.90 -3.42 5.02
CA ARG A 181 2.45 -4.69 4.43
C ARG A 181 2.99 -5.92 5.14
N SER A 182 3.92 -5.77 6.08
CA SER A 182 4.61 -6.89 6.74
C SER A 182 3.77 -7.54 7.85
N ASN A 183 2.61 -8.05 7.46
CA ASN A 183 1.69 -8.80 8.29
C ASN A 183 0.98 -9.88 7.47
N GLY A 184 0.55 -10.95 8.13
CA GLY A 184 -0.05 -12.10 7.48
C GLY A 184 -0.67 -13.10 8.45
N VAL A 185 -1.08 -14.25 7.92
CA VAL A 185 -1.60 -15.37 8.70
C VAL A 185 -0.86 -16.64 8.30
N VAL A 186 -0.23 -17.30 9.26
CA VAL A 186 0.43 -18.59 9.06
C VAL A 186 -0.38 -19.70 9.73
N ASP A 187 -0.55 -20.80 9.01
CA ASP A 187 -1.13 -22.03 9.53
C ASP A 187 -0.05 -23.11 9.58
N PHE A 188 0.43 -23.37 10.79
CA PHE A 188 1.56 -24.27 11.02
C PHE A 188 1.24 -25.73 10.70
N LEU A 189 -0.05 -26.11 10.69
CA LEU A 189 -0.49 -27.47 10.36
C LEU A 189 -0.53 -27.74 8.86
N SER A 190 -1.13 -26.83 8.08
CA SER A 190 -1.30 -27.04 6.63
C SER A 190 -0.04 -26.76 5.82
N GLY A 191 0.99 -26.17 6.42
CA GLY A 191 2.17 -25.71 5.69
C GLY A 191 1.86 -24.51 4.77
N GLN A 192 0.62 -24.02 4.74
CA GLN A 192 0.18 -22.89 3.92
C GLN A 192 0.09 -21.63 4.76
N VAL A 193 0.90 -20.64 4.41
CA VAL A 193 0.63 -19.24 4.79
C VAL A 193 -0.54 -18.78 3.92
N VAL A 194 -1.72 -18.66 4.52
CA VAL A 194 -2.80 -17.92 3.87
C VAL A 194 -2.43 -16.46 4.03
N THR A 195 -1.81 -15.87 3.01
CA THR A 195 -1.76 -14.41 2.95
C THR A 195 -3.22 -13.96 2.94
N THR A 196 -3.72 -13.52 4.11
CA THR A 196 -5.03 -12.91 4.12
C THR A 196 -4.87 -11.69 3.23
N LYS A 197 -5.50 -11.73 2.05
CA LYS A 197 -5.62 -10.65 1.07
C LYS A 197 -6.35 -9.42 1.63
N GLY A 198 -6.06 -9.04 2.88
CA GLY A 198 -6.37 -7.74 3.46
C GLY A 198 -5.42 -6.65 2.95
N GLY A 199 -4.27 -7.02 2.39
CA GLY A 199 -3.36 -6.09 1.71
C GLY A 199 -3.75 -5.83 0.25
N SER A 200 -4.00 -6.88 -0.54
CA SER A 200 -4.22 -6.72 -1.99
C SER A 200 -5.60 -6.16 -2.34
N SER A 201 -6.68 -6.55 -1.67
CA SER A 201 -8.01 -5.98 -1.94
C SER A 201 -8.11 -4.53 -1.49
N HIS A 202 -7.67 -4.21 -0.27
CA HIS A 202 -7.70 -2.84 0.24
C HIS A 202 -6.78 -1.90 -0.55
N LEU A 203 -5.57 -2.34 -0.90
CA LEU A 203 -4.66 -1.57 -1.76
C LEU A 203 -5.18 -1.49 -3.20
N SER A 204 -5.74 -2.56 -3.75
CA SER A 204 -6.37 -2.56 -5.08
C SER A 204 -7.58 -1.63 -5.11
N LEU A 205 -8.42 -1.61 -4.08
CA LEU A 205 -9.53 -0.68 -3.95
C LEU A 205 -9.03 0.76 -3.79
N LYS A 206 -7.95 1.02 -3.03
CA LYS A 206 -7.32 2.35 -2.96
C LYS A 206 -6.79 2.80 -4.32
N LYS A 207 -6.10 1.91 -5.05
CA LYS A 207 -5.61 2.17 -6.42
C LYS A 207 -6.77 2.39 -7.39
N ALA A 208 -7.84 1.59 -7.30
CA ALA A 208 -9.03 1.74 -8.12
C ALA A 208 -9.76 3.05 -7.82
N HIS A 209 -9.95 3.40 -6.54
CA HIS A 209 -10.51 4.68 -6.12
C HIS A 209 -9.71 5.86 -6.69
N GLY A 210 -8.39 5.85 -6.55
CA GLY A 210 -7.51 6.88 -7.10
C GLY A 210 -7.59 6.96 -8.63
N GLY A 211 -7.48 5.82 -9.32
CA GLY A 211 -7.51 5.76 -10.78
C GLY A 211 -8.85 6.19 -11.37
N ILE A 212 -9.97 5.70 -10.82
CA ILE A 212 -11.32 6.10 -11.25
C ILE A 212 -11.54 7.59 -11.03
N ASN A 213 -11.15 8.14 -9.88
CA ASN A 213 -11.31 9.57 -9.61
C ASN A 213 -10.37 10.45 -10.46
N MET A 214 -9.17 9.97 -10.80
CA MET A 214 -8.29 10.65 -11.75
C MET A 214 -8.94 10.75 -13.13
N ILE A 215 -9.48 9.65 -13.66
CA ILE A 215 -10.17 9.65 -14.96
C ILE A 215 -11.43 10.52 -14.90
N SER A 216 -12.22 10.41 -13.84
CA SER A 216 -13.43 11.19 -13.62
C SER A 216 -13.14 12.69 -13.47
N TRP A 217 -12.60 13.09 -12.32
CA TRP A 217 -12.46 14.48 -11.91
C TRP A 217 -11.25 15.16 -12.55
N GLY A 218 -10.19 14.41 -12.87
CA GLY A 218 -8.98 14.95 -13.46
C GLY A 218 -8.97 15.05 -14.98
N ILE A 219 -9.76 14.23 -15.68
CA ILE A 219 -9.70 14.14 -17.15
C ILE A 219 -11.07 14.43 -17.79
N LEU A 220 -12.09 13.62 -17.53
CA LEU A 220 -13.38 13.70 -18.24
C LEU A 220 -14.15 14.99 -17.95
N LEU A 221 -14.31 15.36 -16.67
CA LEU A 221 -15.07 16.58 -16.31
C LEU A 221 -14.38 17.87 -16.81
N PRO A 222 -13.05 18.06 -16.64
CA PRO A 222 -12.35 19.22 -17.18
C PRO A 222 -12.35 19.26 -18.72
N MET A 223 -12.18 18.12 -19.38
CA MET A 223 -12.22 18.02 -20.85
C MET A 223 -13.58 18.46 -21.41
N GLY A 224 -14.69 18.05 -20.78
CA GLY A 224 -16.02 18.51 -21.17
C GLY A 224 -16.18 20.03 -21.09
N ILE A 225 -15.58 20.70 -20.11
CA ILE A 225 -15.58 22.17 -20.00
C ILE A 225 -14.68 22.79 -21.08
N LEU A 226 -13.49 22.22 -21.29
CA LEU A 226 -12.53 22.69 -22.28
C LEU A 226 -13.10 22.67 -23.71
N ILE A 227 -13.82 21.61 -24.08
CA ILE A 227 -14.46 21.46 -25.40
C ILE A 227 -15.41 22.63 -25.69
N VAL A 228 -16.22 23.06 -24.71
CA VAL A 228 -17.12 24.21 -24.89
C VAL A 228 -16.34 25.52 -24.91
N ARG A 229 -15.32 25.66 -24.06
CA ARG A 229 -14.51 26.88 -23.92
C ARG A 229 -13.68 27.19 -25.17
N LEU A 230 -12.94 26.21 -25.68
CA LEU A 230 -12.08 26.37 -26.87
C LEU A 230 -12.88 26.61 -28.16
N ARG A 231 -14.19 26.34 -28.15
CA ARG A 231 -15.06 26.56 -29.31
C ARG A 231 -15.89 27.83 -29.18
N TYR A 232 -16.13 28.34 -27.98
CA TYR A 232 -16.76 29.65 -27.78
C TYR A 232 -15.89 30.81 -28.31
N THR A 233 -14.58 30.61 -28.45
CA THR A 233 -13.64 31.56 -29.05
C THR A 233 -13.57 31.46 -30.59
N LYS A 234 -14.21 30.46 -31.20
CA LYS A 234 -14.15 30.18 -32.65
C LYS A 234 -15.58 30.08 -33.24
N GLU A 235 -16.06 31.25 -33.69
CA GLU A 235 -17.29 31.49 -34.47
C GLU A 235 -18.66 31.25 -33.81
N ARG A 236 -19.49 32.31 -33.83
CA ARG A 236 -20.84 32.36 -33.25
C ARG A 236 -21.95 31.74 -34.11
N GLU A 237 -21.67 31.26 -35.32
CA GLU A 237 -22.71 30.94 -36.31
C GLU A 237 -22.52 29.59 -37.04
N ASN A 238 -21.94 28.58 -36.39
CA ASN A 238 -21.66 27.28 -37.02
C ASN A 238 -22.38 26.10 -36.31
N PRO A 239 -22.94 25.09 -37.02
CA PRO A 239 -23.57 23.88 -36.46
C PRO A 239 -22.67 23.07 -35.48
N SER A 240 -21.40 23.44 -35.33
CA SER A 240 -20.47 22.93 -34.31
C SER A 240 -20.85 23.23 -32.85
N SER A 241 -21.73 24.22 -32.59
CA SER A 241 -22.27 24.49 -31.24
C SER A 241 -23.14 23.35 -30.70
N PHE A 242 -23.88 22.68 -31.61
CA PHE A 242 -24.67 21.49 -31.29
C PHE A 242 -23.75 20.35 -30.83
N TYR A 243 -22.74 19.99 -31.62
CA TYR A 243 -21.81 18.90 -31.29
C TYR A 243 -20.99 19.17 -30.02
N ALA A 244 -20.52 20.41 -29.80
CA ALA A 244 -19.80 20.77 -28.58
C ALA A 244 -20.69 20.68 -27.33
N PHE A 245 -21.98 20.99 -27.44
CA PHE A 245 -22.95 20.82 -26.35
C PHE A 245 -23.15 19.34 -26.00
N TYR A 246 -23.33 18.45 -26.98
CA TYR A 246 -23.46 17.01 -26.70
C TYR A 246 -22.16 16.40 -26.20
N ALA A 247 -21.01 16.77 -26.76
CA ALA A 247 -19.71 16.32 -26.28
C ALA A 247 -19.48 16.72 -24.82
N HIS A 248 -19.86 17.95 -24.43
CA HIS A 248 -19.87 18.37 -23.04
C HIS A 248 -20.75 17.47 -22.18
N VAL A 249 -22.01 17.29 -22.55
CA VAL A 249 -22.97 16.47 -21.79
C VAL A 249 -22.45 15.03 -21.64
N ILE A 250 -21.88 14.43 -22.68
CA ILE A 250 -21.30 13.08 -22.65
C ILE A 250 -20.12 13.01 -21.67
N CYS A 251 -19.14 13.92 -21.81
CA CYS A 251 -17.99 13.98 -20.90
C CYS A 251 -18.41 14.19 -19.44
N GLN A 252 -19.35 15.10 -19.17
CA GLN A 252 -19.86 15.35 -17.83
C GLN A 252 -20.59 14.13 -17.25
N SER A 253 -21.43 13.46 -18.05
CA SER A 253 -22.21 12.31 -17.60
C SER A 253 -21.32 11.10 -17.31
N LEU A 254 -20.36 10.80 -18.19
CA LEU A 254 -19.41 9.70 -18.01
C LEU A 254 -18.48 9.97 -16.82
N GLY A 255 -17.94 11.19 -16.73
CA GLY A 255 -17.10 11.60 -15.62
C GLY A 255 -17.85 11.46 -14.30
N TYR A 256 -19.05 12.04 -14.18
CA TYR A 256 -19.80 12.02 -12.93
C TYR A 256 -20.20 10.59 -12.52
N THR A 257 -20.60 9.74 -13.47
CA THR A 257 -20.92 8.33 -13.20
C THR A 257 -19.70 7.56 -12.66
N ALA A 258 -18.54 7.74 -13.29
CA ALA A 258 -17.28 7.17 -12.77
C ALA A 258 -16.96 7.72 -11.37
N GLY A 259 -17.20 9.01 -11.13
CA GLY A 259 -17.08 9.65 -9.83
C GLY A 259 -17.97 9.04 -8.74
N ILE A 260 -19.20 8.60 -9.06
CA ILE A 260 -20.08 7.88 -8.12
C ILE A 260 -19.45 6.55 -7.69
N VAL A 261 -18.92 5.78 -8.66
CA VAL A 261 -18.23 4.51 -8.37
C VAL A 261 -17.00 4.76 -7.50
N GLY A 262 -16.21 5.79 -7.84
CA GLY A 262 -15.07 6.22 -7.05
C GLY A 262 -15.45 6.60 -5.62
N ALA A 263 -16.52 7.38 -5.44
CA ALA A 263 -17.02 7.80 -4.13
C ALA A 263 -17.50 6.59 -3.30
N ALA A 264 -18.25 5.66 -3.88
CA ALA A 264 -18.72 4.45 -3.21
C ALA A 264 -17.54 3.60 -2.67
N ILE A 265 -16.50 3.41 -3.49
CA ILE A 265 -15.26 2.73 -3.06
C ILE A 265 -14.60 3.51 -1.92
N GLY A 266 -14.54 4.84 -2.01
CA GLY A 266 -13.95 5.72 -0.99
C GLY A 266 -14.67 5.62 0.37
N PHE A 267 -16.01 5.65 0.38
CA PHE A 267 -16.81 5.46 1.59
C PHE A 267 -16.60 4.05 2.18
N TYR A 268 -16.57 3.02 1.35
CA TYR A 268 -16.30 1.65 1.78
C TYR A 268 -14.91 1.52 2.43
N LEU A 269 -13.87 2.13 1.84
CA LEU A 269 -12.52 2.18 2.41
C LEU A 269 -12.49 2.94 3.74
N GLY A 270 -13.26 4.01 3.88
CA GLY A 270 -13.38 4.79 5.11
C GLY A 270 -13.97 4.00 6.27
N VAL A 271 -15.04 3.23 6.04
CA VAL A 271 -15.66 2.36 7.07
C VAL A 271 -14.69 1.26 7.54
N LYS A 272 -13.79 0.79 6.67
CA LYS A 272 -12.81 -0.27 7.00
C LYS A 272 -11.53 0.23 7.68
N SER A 273 -11.31 1.54 7.74
CA SER A 273 -10.08 2.14 8.29
C SER A 273 -10.33 2.71 9.69
N HIS A 274 -10.43 1.85 10.71
CA HIS A 274 -10.49 2.33 12.10
C HIS A 274 -9.12 2.88 12.53
N GLY A 275 -9.03 4.20 12.78
CA GLY A 275 -7.87 4.83 13.44
C GLY A 275 -7.04 5.81 12.61
N ILE A 276 -7.34 6.03 11.32
CA ILE A 276 -6.72 7.09 10.50
C ILE A 276 -7.82 7.87 9.79
N GLN A 277 -8.11 9.06 10.29
CA GLN A 277 -9.08 9.98 9.69
C GLN A 277 -8.34 10.86 8.65
N TYR A 278 -8.56 10.62 7.36
CA TYR A 278 -8.16 11.57 6.30
C TYR A 278 -9.25 12.63 6.13
N ASP A 279 -9.47 13.43 7.16
CA ASP A 279 -10.63 14.33 7.27
C ASP A 279 -10.70 15.35 6.14
N ALA A 280 -9.55 15.90 5.73
CA ALA A 280 -9.50 16.89 4.66
C ALA A 280 -9.88 16.30 3.29
N HIS A 281 -9.27 15.17 2.89
CA HIS A 281 -9.56 14.54 1.59
C HIS A 281 -11.02 14.11 1.48
N LYS A 282 -11.56 13.49 2.54
CA LYS A 282 -12.97 13.07 2.60
C LYS A 282 -13.92 14.26 2.51
N SER A 283 -13.67 15.33 3.28
CA SER A 283 -14.52 16.52 3.28
C SER A 283 -14.53 17.20 1.91
N ILE A 284 -13.36 17.36 1.30
CA ILE A 284 -13.22 17.93 -0.05
C ILE A 284 -13.95 17.05 -1.07
N GLY A 285 -13.76 15.73 -1.00
CA GLY A 285 -14.42 14.78 -1.90
C GLY A 285 -15.96 14.85 -1.81
N ILE A 286 -16.51 14.95 -0.60
CA ILE A 286 -17.96 15.11 -0.39
C ILE A 286 -18.46 16.44 -0.98
N VAL A 287 -17.75 17.55 -0.73
CA VAL A 287 -18.13 18.86 -1.27
C VAL A 287 -18.15 18.84 -2.80
N LEU A 288 -17.09 18.32 -3.44
CA LEU A 288 -17.02 18.19 -4.89
C LEU A 288 -18.13 17.29 -5.45
N PHE A 289 -18.42 16.17 -4.77
CA PHE A 289 -19.47 15.25 -5.17
C PHE A 289 -20.87 15.90 -5.15
N VAL A 290 -21.18 16.67 -4.10
CA VAL A 290 -22.43 17.43 -3.97
C VAL A 290 -22.52 18.54 -5.01
N LEU A 291 -21.44 19.28 -5.26
CA LEU A 291 -21.41 20.31 -6.29
C LEU A 291 -21.58 19.71 -7.70
N GLY A 292 -20.99 18.54 -7.96
CA GLY A 292 -21.19 17.80 -9.21
C GLY A 292 -22.64 17.36 -9.40
N LEU A 293 -23.32 16.87 -8.34
CA LEU A 293 -24.74 16.54 -8.40
C LEU A 293 -25.58 17.74 -8.81
N ASN A 294 -25.30 18.89 -8.20
CA ASN A 294 -25.94 20.16 -8.52
C ASN A 294 -25.74 20.57 -9.99
N GLN A 295 -24.59 20.25 -10.61
CA GLN A 295 -24.35 20.48 -12.04
C GLN A 295 -25.17 19.55 -12.93
N VAL A 296 -25.34 18.28 -12.55
CA VAL A 296 -26.19 17.33 -13.29
C VAL A 296 -27.66 17.75 -13.19
N LEU A 297 -28.13 18.14 -12.01
CA LEU A 297 -29.49 18.66 -11.80
C LEU A 297 -29.75 19.95 -12.58
N ALA A 298 -28.71 20.79 -12.76
CA ALA A 298 -28.81 22.00 -13.58
C ALA A 298 -29.22 21.68 -15.03
N LEU A 299 -28.83 20.53 -15.59
CA LEU A 299 -29.25 20.12 -16.93
C LEU A 299 -30.77 19.90 -17.00
N TYR A 300 -31.35 19.22 -16.01
CA TYR A 300 -32.80 18.98 -15.93
C TYR A 300 -33.59 20.26 -15.74
N LEU A 301 -33.02 21.23 -15.02
CA LEU A 301 -33.63 22.55 -14.75
C LEU A 301 -33.29 23.60 -15.82
N ARG A 302 -32.70 23.21 -16.95
CA ARG A 302 -32.26 24.12 -18.00
C ARG A 302 -33.45 24.84 -18.66
N PRO A 303 -33.63 26.17 -18.48
CA PRO A 303 -34.77 26.90 -19.05
C PRO A 303 -34.67 27.00 -20.57
N GLY A 304 -35.81 27.23 -21.25
CA GLY A 304 -35.85 27.56 -22.68
C GLY A 304 -34.99 28.79 -23.04
N VAL A 305 -34.64 28.93 -24.32
CA VAL A 305 -33.71 29.98 -24.80
C VAL A 305 -34.22 31.39 -24.46
N ASP A 306 -35.53 31.60 -24.57
CA ASP A 306 -36.17 32.91 -24.38
C ASP A 306 -36.72 33.13 -22.96
N HIS A 307 -36.49 32.17 -22.04
CA HIS A 307 -36.99 32.25 -20.67
C HIS A 307 -36.14 33.21 -19.82
N ASN A 308 -36.76 34.07 -19.01
CA ASN A 308 -36.07 35.07 -18.18
C ASN A 308 -34.99 34.46 -17.24
N LEU A 309 -35.27 33.29 -16.63
CA LEU A 309 -34.34 32.55 -15.78
C LEU A 309 -33.11 31.98 -16.51
N ARG A 310 -33.09 31.97 -17.85
CA ARG A 310 -31.97 31.42 -18.64
C ARG A 310 -30.65 32.12 -18.33
N LYS A 311 -30.69 33.43 -18.03
CA LYS A 311 -29.51 34.23 -17.70
C LYS A 311 -28.94 33.84 -16.33
N GLN A 312 -29.78 33.72 -15.30
CA GLN A 312 -29.39 33.31 -13.96
C GLN A 312 -28.86 31.88 -13.96
N TRP A 313 -29.55 30.97 -14.66
CA TRP A 313 -29.11 29.58 -14.84
C TRP A 313 -27.70 29.52 -15.45
N LYS A 314 -27.43 30.33 -16.48
CA LYS A 314 -26.12 30.39 -17.13
C LYS A 314 -25.02 30.87 -16.19
N ILE A 315 -25.29 31.89 -15.37
CA ILE A 315 -24.33 32.39 -14.37
C ILE A 315 -24.04 31.31 -13.32
N TYR A 316 -25.09 30.70 -12.76
CA TYR A 316 -24.99 29.64 -11.77
C TYR A 316 -24.18 28.43 -12.30
N HIS A 317 -24.57 27.89 -13.45
CA HIS A 317 -23.97 26.71 -14.06
C HIS A 317 -22.50 26.96 -14.40
N LEU A 318 -22.20 28.12 -14.99
CA LEU A 318 -20.83 28.50 -15.34
C LEU A 318 -19.96 28.75 -14.10
N GLY A 319 -20.48 29.45 -13.09
CA GLY A 319 -19.76 29.81 -11.88
C GLY A 319 -19.35 28.59 -11.05
N ILE A 320 -20.30 27.69 -10.78
CA ILE A 320 -20.02 26.45 -10.03
C ILE A 320 -19.12 25.51 -10.85
N GLY A 321 -19.31 25.45 -12.17
CA GLY A 321 -18.44 24.70 -13.06
C GLY A 321 -16.97 25.12 -12.94
N TYR A 322 -16.68 26.42 -12.96
CA TYR A 322 -15.30 26.92 -12.74
C TYR A 322 -14.78 26.59 -11.36
N PHE A 323 -15.59 26.84 -10.33
CA PHE A 323 -15.19 26.57 -8.95
C PHE A 323 -14.75 25.12 -8.76
N CYS A 324 -15.53 24.15 -9.28
CA CYS A 324 -15.19 22.73 -9.20
C CYS A 324 -13.86 22.40 -9.88
N THR A 325 -13.60 22.96 -11.08
CA THR A 325 -12.35 22.71 -11.81
C THR A 325 -11.12 23.39 -11.19
N SER A 326 -11.23 24.66 -10.79
CA SER A 326 -10.10 25.41 -10.24
C SER A 326 -9.68 24.89 -8.87
N TRP A 327 -10.62 24.42 -8.05
CA TRP A 327 -10.34 23.82 -6.75
C TRP A 327 -9.60 22.48 -6.88
N TYR A 328 -9.92 21.69 -7.90
CA TYR A 328 -9.22 20.43 -8.19
C TYR A 328 -7.77 20.66 -8.65
N ILE A 329 -7.55 21.63 -9.56
CA ILE A 329 -6.22 21.94 -10.11
C ILE A 329 -5.30 22.52 -9.03
N THR A 330 -5.79 23.45 -8.21
CA THR A 330 -4.95 24.13 -7.21
C THR A 330 -4.48 23.22 -6.09
N LYS A 331 -5.18 22.13 -5.75
CA LYS A 331 -4.76 21.21 -4.67
C LYS A 331 -3.78 20.12 -5.11
N ASN A 332 -3.79 19.70 -6.38
CA ASN A 332 -2.75 18.79 -6.89
C ASN A 332 -1.36 19.46 -6.95
N SER A 333 -1.31 20.80 -6.97
CA SER A 333 -0.06 21.58 -6.93
C SER A 333 0.57 21.67 -5.53
N PHE A 334 -0.18 21.37 -4.47
CA PHE A 334 0.30 21.44 -3.06
C PHE A 334 0.56 20.07 -2.45
N ALA A 335 0.50 18.99 -3.24
CA ALA A 335 0.88 17.65 -2.81
C ALA A 335 2.33 17.28 -3.19
N GLU A 336 3.06 18.18 -3.85
CA GLU A 336 4.47 18.05 -4.24
C GLU A 336 5.40 19.06 -3.52
N THR A 337 5.03 19.50 -2.32
CA THR A 337 5.89 20.29 -1.39
C THR A 337 5.75 19.74 0.00
#